data_AF-A0A0C3BEY1-F1
#
_entry.id   AF-A0A0C3BEY1-F1
#
_cell.length_a   1.000
_cell.length_b   1.000
_cell.length_c   1.000
_cell.angle_alpha   90.00
_cell.angle_beta   90.00
_cell.angle_gamma   90.00
#
_symmetry.space_group_name_H-M   'P 1'
#
loop_
_entity.id
_entity.type
_entity.pdbx_description
1 polymer ?
#
loop_
_entity_poly.entity_id
_entity_poly.type
_entity_poly.pdbx_seq_one_letter_code
_entity_poly.pdbx_strand_id
1 'polypeptide(L)'
;MLLVLPRLQRVFPLRQWCSRRTLSNAVPKYSSKVRALPFVTSQENALRIMNNYFNFTLLSKDASMTRMWQILRAMNNSPVKHVQAVYLPGWIVDAEVQTNAWLGDSAQQLTTVQLVDSYVPGCSFRVLSGISLNNNDIAASDAIPFSNDLITQHGSQVLCLPYTISPFSLVKKLRSQPKRIVVNDGLQFDPAINLNFLAAYPILIPLYLAQYENESVSTTVFLEAFTSTLSFISMNRVYFELCDDSLLTVISRWLKFANHVHSGYWQAHGPATPFSKVIMPSGKHSDVLHQWLDEMISQPGGAEQLVSGSPVDFADLRVREFTEEETFKNRDFLNVSCDVANMKHILKEIPDLGVKISSISKVSEDAFASATINEINRLHQKRDAMMPQWWKEASKS
;
A
#
# COMPACT_ATOMS: atom_id res chain seq x y z
N MET A 1 -34.90 -29.33 -25.56
CA MET A 1 -33.73 -29.54 -24.69
C MET A 1 -33.33 -28.18 -24.15
N LEU A 2 -33.91 -27.80 -23.02
CA LEU A 2 -33.82 -26.47 -22.40
C LEU A 2 -32.63 -26.44 -21.44
N LEU A 3 -31.66 -25.58 -21.68
CA LEU A 3 -30.56 -25.31 -20.76
C LEU A 3 -31.04 -24.35 -19.67
N VAL A 4 -31.09 -24.89 -18.45
CA VAL A 4 -31.39 -24.20 -17.20
C VAL A 4 -30.16 -23.41 -16.78
N LEU A 5 -30.25 -22.07 -16.79
CA LEU A 5 -29.26 -21.19 -16.16
C LEU A 5 -29.44 -21.25 -14.63
N PRO A 6 -28.37 -21.43 -13.84
CA PRO A 6 -28.49 -21.41 -12.39
C PRO A 6 -28.75 -19.99 -11.90
N ARG A 7 -29.78 -19.89 -11.06
CA ARG A 7 -30.17 -18.71 -10.27
C ARG A 7 -28.96 -18.16 -9.51
N LEU A 8 -28.60 -16.91 -9.77
CA LEU A 8 -27.78 -16.06 -8.90
C LEU A 8 -28.46 -15.96 -7.53
N GLN A 9 -27.99 -16.78 -6.58
CA GLN A 9 -28.42 -16.73 -5.20
C GLN A 9 -27.74 -15.56 -4.48
N ARG A 10 -28.57 -14.60 -4.08
CA ARG A 10 -28.51 -13.78 -2.86
C ARG A 10 -27.15 -13.18 -2.48
N VAL A 11 -27.02 -11.91 -2.85
CA VAL A 11 -26.16 -10.90 -2.22
C VAL A 11 -26.25 -11.02 -0.69
N PHE A 12 -25.11 -11.22 -0.03
CA PHE A 12 -24.99 -11.31 1.42
C PHE A 12 -25.47 -10.02 2.10
N PRO A 13 -26.28 -10.08 3.18
CA PRO A 13 -26.60 -8.90 3.97
C PRO A 13 -25.35 -8.47 4.75
N LEU A 14 -24.76 -7.34 4.33
CA LEU A 14 -23.60 -6.66 4.94
C LEU A 14 -23.84 -6.14 6.38
N ARG A 15 -24.90 -6.57 7.07
CA ARG A 15 -25.38 -5.94 8.31
C ARG A 15 -24.88 -6.51 9.63
N GLN A 16 -24.13 -7.62 9.65
CA GLN A 16 -23.92 -8.35 10.92
C GLN A 16 -22.48 -8.45 11.45
N TRP A 17 -21.45 -7.99 10.73
CA TRP A 17 -20.06 -8.35 11.08
C TRP A 17 -19.18 -7.21 11.59
N CYS A 18 -19.71 -6.00 11.71
CA CYS A 18 -19.15 -5.06 12.68
C CYS A 18 -19.65 -5.47 14.06
N SER A 19 -18.96 -6.42 14.69
CA SER A 19 -19.00 -6.53 16.16
C SER A 19 -18.92 -5.11 16.70
N ARG A 20 -19.98 -4.65 17.38
CA ARG A 20 -20.07 -3.36 18.08
C ARG A 20 -19.03 -3.30 19.21
N ARG A 21 -17.74 -3.42 18.88
CA ARG A 21 -16.71 -2.79 19.68
C ARG A 21 -16.95 -1.31 19.43
N THR A 22 -17.72 -0.71 20.31
CA THR A 22 -17.72 0.74 20.51
C THR A 22 -16.25 1.15 20.46
N LEU A 23 -15.84 1.81 19.37
CA LEU A 23 -14.53 2.42 19.31
C LEU A 23 -14.50 3.36 20.50
N SER A 24 -13.67 2.99 21.49
CA SER A 24 -13.48 3.85 22.64
C SER A 24 -12.86 5.13 22.11
N ASN A 25 -13.38 6.28 22.53
CA ASN A 25 -12.72 7.56 22.29
C ASN A 25 -11.40 7.69 23.10
N ALA A 26 -11.06 6.69 23.91
CA ALA A 26 -9.76 6.62 24.57
C ALA A 26 -8.66 6.47 23.53
N VAL A 27 -7.70 7.39 23.59
CA VAL A 27 -6.53 7.37 22.72
C VAL A 27 -5.70 6.11 22.99
N PRO A 28 -5.38 5.30 21.96
CA PRO A 28 -4.51 4.16 22.12
C PRO A 28 -3.14 4.60 22.66
N LYS A 29 -2.56 3.81 23.57
CA LYS A 29 -1.19 4.04 24.01
C LYS A 29 -0.23 3.57 22.92
N TYR A 30 0.21 4.48 22.06
CA TYR A 30 1.18 4.18 21.01
C TYR A 30 2.59 3.98 21.58
N SER A 31 3.39 3.17 20.87
CA SER A 31 4.82 3.03 21.13
C SER A 31 5.56 4.32 20.76
N SER A 32 6.70 4.59 21.41
CA SER A 32 7.58 5.69 21.06
C SER A 32 8.11 5.60 19.62
N LYS A 33 8.08 4.39 19.02
CA LYS A 33 8.49 4.17 17.63
C LYS A 33 7.47 4.69 16.60
N VAL A 34 6.23 4.94 17.03
CA VAL A 34 5.15 5.41 16.15
C VAL A 34 5.39 6.88 15.80
N ARG A 35 5.50 7.15 14.50
CA ARG A 35 5.53 8.50 13.96
C ARG A 35 4.16 8.90 13.44
N ALA A 36 3.89 10.19 13.38
CA ALA A 36 2.64 10.74 12.89
C ALA A 36 2.94 11.88 11.92
N LEU A 37 2.18 11.95 10.84
CA LEU A 37 2.21 13.12 9.96
C LEU A 37 1.27 14.19 10.55
N PRO A 38 1.69 15.46 10.63
CA PRO A 38 0.81 16.51 11.12
C PRO A 38 -0.33 16.80 10.14
N PHE A 39 -1.46 17.31 10.66
CA PHE A 39 -2.50 17.86 9.81
C PHE A 39 -2.01 19.18 9.21
N VAL A 40 -1.78 19.20 7.90
CA VAL A 40 -1.46 20.41 7.13
C VAL A 40 -2.73 21.15 6.73
N THR A 41 -3.80 20.41 6.43
CA THR A 41 -5.09 20.97 6.02
C THR A 41 -6.00 21.16 7.25
N SER A 42 -6.67 22.31 7.36
CA SER A 42 -7.70 22.55 8.39
C SER A 42 -9.03 21.88 8.03
N GLN A 43 -9.89 21.62 9.03
CA GLN A 43 -11.18 20.97 8.80
C GLN A 43 -12.09 21.77 7.83
N GLU A 44 -12.09 23.10 7.92
CA GLU A 44 -12.86 23.95 7.03
C GLU A 44 -12.40 23.82 5.57
N ASN A 45 -11.08 23.86 5.34
CA ASN A 45 -10.53 23.69 4.00
C ASN A 45 -10.77 22.27 3.48
N ALA A 46 -10.62 21.26 4.35
CA ALA A 46 -10.92 19.88 4.01
C ALA A 46 -12.37 19.71 3.55
N LEU A 47 -13.34 20.30 4.27
CA LEU A 47 -14.75 20.27 3.90
C LEU A 47 -15.00 20.96 2.58
N ARG A 48 -14.39 22.13 2.35
CA ARG A 48 -14.49 22.83 1.06
C ARG A 48 -14.03 21.95 -0.10
N ILE A 49 -12.88 21.27 0.06
CA ILE A 49 -12.35 20.34 -0.93
C ILE A 49 -13.33 19.18 -1.14
N MET A 50 -13.69 18.45 -0.08
CA MET A 50 -14.59 17.30 -0.17
C MET A 50 -15.98 17.67 -0.73
N ASN A 51 -16.52 18.84 -0.38
CA ASN A 51 -17.78 19.35 -0.91
C ASN A 51 -17.70 19.56 -2.42
N ASN A 52 -16.61 20.16 -2.92
CA ASN A 52 -16.43 20.35 -4.36
C ASN A 52 -16.47 19.00 -5.10
N TYR A 53 -15.77 18.00 -4.58
CA TYR A 53 -15.73 16.65 -5.14
C TYR A 53 -17.07 15.92 -5.05
N PHE A 54 -17.74 16.01 -3.91
CA PHE A 54 -19.06 15.39 -3.71
C PHE A 54 -20.11 16.00 -4.64
N ASN A 55 -20.19 17.32 -4.71
CA ASN A 55 -21.13 18.03 -5.60
C ASN A 55 -20.83 17.74 -7.07
N PHE A 56 -19.56 17.69 -7.46
CA PHE A 56 -19.17 17.28 -8.81
C PHE A 56 -19.65 15.86 -9.13
N THR A 57 -19.60 14.95 -8.17
CA THR A 57 -20.11 13.59 -8.32
C THR A 57 -21.65 13.58 -8.49
N LEU A 58 -22.38 14.44 -7.77
CA LEU A 58 -23.83 14.58 -7.93
C LEU A 58 -24.24 15.19 -9.28
N LEU A 59 -23.47 16.14 -9.81
CA LEU A 59 -23.71 16.77 -11.12
C LEU A 59 -23.76 15.73 -12.25
N SER A 60 -22.95 14.69 -12.15
CA SER A 60 -22.82 13.67 -13.19
C SER A 60 -24.10 12.85 -13.41
N LYS A 61 -24.99 12.75 -12.42
CA LYS A 61 -26.22 11.95 -12.51
C LYS A 61 -27.27 12.47 -13.48
N ASP A 62 -27.27 13.77 -13.75
CA ASP A 62 -28.33 14.41 -14.50
C ASP A 62 -27.75 15.52 -15.37
N ALA A 63 -27.69 15.30 -16.69
CA ALA A 63 -27.16 16.24 -17.67
C ALA A 63 -28.02 17.51 -17.85
N SER A 64 -29.01 17.74 -16.99
CA SER A 64 -29.86 18.93 -17.10
C SER A 64 -29.12 20.16 -16.56
N MET A 65 -29.05 21.21 -17.39
CA MET A 65 -28.51 22.51 -17.00
C MET A 65 -29.15 23.06 -15.72
N THR A 66 -30.43 22.76 -15.48
CA THR A 66 -31.18 23.19 -14.28
C THR A 66 -30.63 22.56 -12.99
N ARG A 67 -30.33 21.25 -13.00
CA ARG A 67 -29.70 20.58 -11.84
C ARG A 67 -28.25 21.02 -11.69
N MET A 68 -27.56 21.31 -12.81
CA MET A 68 -26.23 21.93 -12.77
C MET A 68 -26.23 23.27 -12.04
N TRP A 69 -27.16 24.16 -12.37
CA TRP A 69 -27.31 25.45 -11.67
C TRP A 69 -27.68 25.30 -10.19
N GLN A 70 -28.55 24.34 -9.85
CA GLN A 70 -28.88 24.05 -8.46
C GLN A 70 -27.68 23.53 -7.67
N ILE A 71 -26.87 22.65 -8.26
CA ILE A 71 -25.68 22.12 -7.61
C ILE A 71 -24.58 23.18 -7.51
N LEU A 72 -24.38 24.02 -8.54
CA LEU A 72 -23.47 25.17 -8.45
C LEU A 72 -23.84 26.11 -7.30
N ARG A 73 -25.15 26.33 -7.06
CA ARG A 73 -25.64 27.08 -5.89
C ARG A 73 -25.48 26.31 -4.58
N ALA A 74 -25.56 24.99 -4.61
CA ALA A 74 -25.38 24.12 -3.45
C ALA A 74 -23.91 23.79 -3.14
N MET A 75 -22.94 24.20 -3.97
CA MET A 75 -21.51 23.89 -3.75
C MET A 75 -20.97 24.37 -2.40
N ASN A 76 -21.62 25.36 -1.78
CA ASN A 76 -21.27 25.86 -0.46
C ASN A 76 -22.10 25.25 0.70
N ASN A 77 -23.16 24.49 0.41
CA ASN A 77 -24.18 24.08 1.41
C ASN A 77 -24.56 22.59 1.33
N SER A 78 -23.69 21.71 0.84
CA SER A 78 -23.97 20.26 0.93
C SER A 78 -24.21 19.88 2.39
N PRO A 79 -25.29 19.15 2.71
CA PRO A 79 -25.58 18.76 4.08
C PRO A 79 -24.60 17.67 4.52
N VAL A 80 -23.43 18.11 5.00
CA VAL A 80 -22.48 17.22 5.66
C VAL A 80 -23.05 16.89 7.03
N LYS A 81 -23.33 15.61 7.26
CA LYS A 81 -23.91 15.16 8.53
C LYS A 81 -22.87 15.07 9.63
N HIS A 82 -21.68 14.57 9.28
CA HIS A 82 -20.63 14.32 10.24
C HIS A 82 -19.26 14.48 9.58
N VAL A 83 -18.32 15.04 10.35
CA VAL A 83 -16.92 15.21 9.96
C VAL A 83 -16.06 14.78 11.12
N GLN A 84 -15.04 13.97 10.84
CA GLN A 84 -14.12 13.47 11.85
C GLN A 84 -12.70 13.53 11.32
N ALA A 85 -11.81 14.17 12.08
CA ALA A 85 -10.36 14.05 11.90
C ALA A 85 -9.91 12.71 12.47
N VAL A 86 -9.09 11.95 11.73
CA VAL A 86 -8.66 10.61 12.11
C VAL A 86 -7.17 10.43 11.87
N TYR A 87 -6.48 9.75 12.77
CA TYR A 87 -5.19 9.14 12.51
C TYR A 87 -5.37 7.67 12.14
N LEU A 88 -5.14 7.35 10.86
CA LEU A 88 -5.18 6.00 10.34
C LEU A 88 -3.79 5.35 10.49
N PRO A 89 -3.65 4.21 11.19
CA PRO A 89 -2.40 3.50 11.29
C PRO A 89 -2.04 2.84 9.96
N GLY A 90 -0.78 2.97 9.59
CA GLY A 90 -0.15 2.32 8.44
C GLY A 90 1.25 1.85 8.78
N TRP A 91 1.78 0.98 7.94
CA TRP A 91 3.17 0.55 7.99
C TRP A 91 3.82 0.86 6.67
N ILE A 92 4.99 1.49 6.72
CA ILE A 92 5.94 1.41 5.61
C ILE A 92 6.83 0.19 5.88
N VAL A 93 7.11 -0.59 4.84
CA VAL A 93 7.83 -1.86 4.93
C VAL A 93 8.93 -1.87 3.89
N ASP A 94 10.14 -2.13 4.38
CA ASP A 94 11.31 -2.44 3.59
C ASP A 94 11.68 -3.90 3.88
N ALA A 95 11.78 -4.76 2.86
CA ALA A 95 12.07 -6.17 3.03
C ALA A 95 12.90 -6.73 1.88
N GLU A 96 13.76 -7.69 2.20
CA GLU A 96 14.38 -8.60 1.23
C GLU A 96 13.96 -10.03 1.53
N VAL A 97 13.46 -10.68 0.50
CA VAL A 97 12.85 -11.98 0.56
C VAL A 97 13.52 -12.89 -0.46
N GLN A 98 13.88 -14.11 -0.06
CA GLN A 98 14.36 -15.15 -0.95
C GLN A 98 13.41 -16.33 -0.96
N THR A 99 13.07 -16.79 -2.16
CA THR A 99 12.25 -17.99 -2.33
C THR A 99 12.61 -18.68 -3.64
N ASN A 100 12.29 -19.96 -3.74
CA ASN A 100 12.35 -20.64 -5.01
C ASN A 100 11.13 -20.26 -5.84
N ALA A 101 11.37 -19.81 -7.07
CA ALA A 101 10.34 -19.40 -8.01
C ALA A 101 10.47 -20.14 -9.35
N TRP A 102 9.34 -20.29 -10.03
CA TRP A 102 9.22 -20.74 -11.40
C TRP A 102 8.80 -19.57 -12.26
N LEU A 103 9.63 -19.22 -13.26
CA LEU A 103 9.45 -18.08 -14.14
C LEU A 103 9.17 -18.60 -15.57
N GLY A 104 7.90 -18.65 -15.95
CA GLY A 104 7.43 -19.35 -17.15
C GLY A 104 7.69 -20.85 -17.10
N ASP A 105 8.16 -21.42 -18.21
CA ASP A 105 8.52 -22.85 -18.31
C ASP A 105 9.92 -23.17 -17.75
N SER A 106 10.55 -22.19 -17.11
CA SER A 106 11.91 -22.34 -16.58
C SER A 106 11.95 -23.28 -15.38
N ALA A 107 13.10 -23.93 -15.19
CA ALA A 107 13.38 -24.67 -13.98
C ALA A 107 13.30 -23.77 -12.73
N GLN A 108 13.04 -24.39 -11.58
CA GLN A 108 13.02 -23.73 -10.28
C GLN A 108 14.33 -22.95 -10.07
N GLN A 109 14.21 -21.68 -9.67
CA GLN A 109 15.34 -20.81 -9.39
C GLN A 109 15.17 -20.14 -8.04
N LEU A 110 16.26 -20.05 -7.28
CA LEU A 110 16.32 -19.18 -6.10
C LEU A 110 16.28 -17.72 -6.55
N THR A 111 15.21 -17.03 -6.21
CA THR A 111 14.94 -15.65 -6.62
C THR A 111 14.88 -14.75 -5.40
N THR A 112 15.50 -13.58 -5.50
CA THR A 112 15.43 -12.52 -4.49
C THR A 112 14.40 -11.50 -4.94
N VAL A 113 13.49 -11.16 -4.04
CA VAL A 113 12.44 -10.15 -4.20
C VAL A 113 12.65 -9.12 -3.11
N GLN A 114 12.64 -7.85 -3.49
CA GLN A 114 12.68 -6.75 -2.54
C GLN A 114 11.36 -5.99 -2.55
N LEU A 115 10.91 -5.61 -1.36
CA LEU A 115 9.83 -4.67 -1.14
C LEU A 115 10.49 -3.41 -0.58
N VAL A 116 10.41 -2.30 -1.29
CA VAL A 116 11.02 -1.04 -0.86
C VAL A 116 9.93 -0.02 -0.74
N ASP A 117 9.80 0.65 0.41
CA ASP A 117 8.79 1.69 0.61
C ASP A 117 7.38 1.15 0.32
N SER A 118 7.09 -0.08 0.74
CA SER A 118 5.79 -0.72 0.54
C SER A 118 4.86 -0.42 1.71
N TYR A 119 3.57 -0.23 1.45
CA TYR A 119 2.56 0.09 2.43
C TYR A 119 1.73 -1.12 2.83
N VAL A 120 1.53 -1.28 4.14
CA VAL A 120 0.59 -2.25 4.71
C VAL A 120 -0.36 -1.50 5.64
N PRO A 121 -1.68 -1.66 5.51
CA PRO A 121 -2.62 -1.02 6.43
C PRO A 121 -2.37 -1.50 7.87
N GLY A 122 -2.38 -0.58 8.82
CA GLY A 122 -2.17 -0.89 10.24
C GLY A 122 -3.45 -1.28 10.97
N CYS A 123 -4.61 -1.09 10.35
CA CYS A 123 -5.90 -1.52 10.90
C CYS A 123 -6.80 -2.18 9.86
N SER A 124 -7.76 -2.97 10.32
CA SER A 124 -8.71 -3.71 9.48
C SER A 124 -10.04 -2.98 9.29
N PHE A 125 -10.00 -1.65 9.22
CA PHE A 125 -11.19 -0.89 8.91
C PHE A 125 -11.47 -1.03 7.42
N ARG A 126 -12.34 -1.98 7.07
CA ARG A 126 -12.65 -2.45 5.70
C ARG A 126 -12.47 -1.42 4.58
N VAL A 127 -13.07 -0.25 4.77
CA VAL A 127 -13.07 0.85 3.80
C VAL A 127 -11.67 1.43 3.60
N LEU A 128 -11.00 1.79 4.69
CA LEU A 128 -9.72 2.49 4.67
C LEU A 128 -8.55 1.54 4.49
N SER A 129 -8.71 0.27 4.89
CA SER A 129 -7.65 -0.74 4.78
C SER A 129 -7.47 -1.29 3.37
N GLY A 130 -8.48 -1.15 2.51
CA GLY A 130 -8.42 -1.55 1.10
C GLY A 130 -7.73 -0.52 0.19
N ILE A 131 -7.31 0.63 0.74
CA ILE A 131 -6.71 1.73 -0.02
C ILE A 131 -5.29 1.96 0.45
N SER A 132 -4.37 2.02 -0.51
CA SER A 132 -3.00 2.40 -0.24
C SER A 132 -2.93 3.91 -0.13
N LEU A 133 -2.37 4.39 0.99
CA LEU A 133 -2.07 5.81 1.19
C LEU A 133 -0.61 6.13 0.86
N ASN A 134 0.10 5.20 0.22
CA ASN A 134 1.54 5.27 -0.03
C ASN A 134 1.93 6.20 -1.18
N ASN A 135 1.97 7.51 -0.94
CA ASN A 135 2.45 8.46 -1.94
C ASN A 135 3.88 8.93 -1.64
N ASN A 136 4.52 9.54 -2.65
CA ASN A 136 5.85 10.13 -2.50
C ASN A 136 5.87 11.26 -1.45
N ASP A 137 4.72 11.88 -1.16
CA ASP A 137 4.63 12.93 -0.14
C ASP A 137 4.86 12.37 1.27
N ILE A 138 4.52 11.10 1.56
CA ILE A 138 4.82 10.48 2.86
C ILE A 138 6.33 10.48 3.11
N ALA A 139 7.12 10.08 2.11
CA ALA A 139 8.57 10.05 2.22
C ALA A 139 9.18 11.47 2.32
N ALA A 140 8.53 12.47 1.74
CA ALA A 140 8.95 13.87 1.80
C ALA A 140 8.41 14.63 3.03
N SER A 141 7.49 14.03 3.81
CA SER A 141 6.85 14.69 4.94
C SER A 141 7.65 14.50 6.22
N ASP A 142 7.68 15.55 7.05
CA ASP A 142 8.29 15.51 8.38
C ASP A 142 7.41 14.73 9.36
N ALA A 143 7.62 13.42 9.43
CA ALA A 143 6.96 12.57 10.41
C ALA A 143 7.53 12.82 11.81
N ILE A 144 6.68 13.23 12.75
CA ILE A 144 7.06 13.59 14.12
C ILE A 144 6.70 12.46 15.10
N PRO A 145 7.39 12.33 16.25
CA PRO A 145 6.97 11.37 17.28
C PRO A 145 5.55 11.70 17.76
N PHE A 146 4.72 10.67 17.94
CA PHE A 146 3.36 10.88 18.44
C PHE A 146 3.37 11.48 19.85
N SER A 147 2.59 12.54 20.06
CA SER A 147 2.39 13.18 21.35
C SER A 147 0.90 13.47 21.58
N ASN A 148 0.54 13.80 22.82
CA ASN A 148 -0.84 14.15 23.15
C ASN A 148 -1.33 15.43 22.45
N ASP A 149 -0.43 16.30 22.01
CA ASP A 149 -0.77 17.52 21.27
C ASP A 149 -1.33 17.19 19.88
N LEU A 150 -1.07 16.00 19.36
CA LEU A 150 -1.63 15.52 18.08
C LEU A 150 -3.08 15.03 18.20
N ILE A 151 -3.60 14.87 19.43
CA ILE A 151 -5.00 14.48 19.66
C ILE A 151 -5.94 15.65 19.36
N THR A 152 -5.45 16.89 19.33
CA THR A 152 -6.21 18.07 18.95
C THR A 152 -5.45 18.86 17.90
N GLN A 153 -5.97 18.92 16.67
CA GLN A 153 -5.33 19.60 15.55
C GLN A 153 -6.32 20.55 14.90
N HIS A 154 -5.91 21.79 14.65
CA HIS A 154 -6.79 22.84 14.10
C HIS A 154 -8.11 22.98 14.87
N GLY A 155 -8.05 22.92 16.21
CA GLY A 155 -9.22 22.99 17.09
C GLY A 155 -10.17 21.79 17.04
N SER A 156 -9.81 20.73 16.31
CA SER A 156 -10.64 19.53 16.11
C SER A 156 -10.05 18.36 16.89
N GLN A 157 -10.91 17.58 17.56
CA GLN A 157 -10.49 16.34 18.22
C GLN A 157 -10.21 15.27 17.16
N VAL A 158 -9.01 14.68 17.22
CA VAL A 158 -8.54 13.65 16.30
C VAL A 158 -8.78 12.27 16.89
N LEU A 159 -9.55 11.45 16.17
CA LEU A 159 -9.76 10.05 16.52
C LEU A 159 -8.51 9.24 16.15
N CYS A 160 -7.88 8.64 17.15
CA CYS A 160 -6.67 7.83 16.97
C CYS A 160 -7.03 6.34 16.85
N LEU A 161 -6.83 5.72 15.69
CA LEU A 161 -7.18 4.32 15.47
C LEU A 161 -6.04 3.37 15.88
N PRO A 162 -6.33 2.29 16.63
CA PRO A 162 -5.30 1.37 17.10
C PRO A 162 -4.74 0.49 15.96
N TYR A 163 -3.48 0.11 16.10
CA TYR A 163 -2.89 -0.93 15.27
C TYR A 163 -3.52 -2.29 15.60
N THR A 164 -4.07 -2.95 14.58
CA THR A 164 -4.66 -4.30 14.65
C THR A 164 -4.05 -5.26 13.64
N ILE A 165 -3.28 -4.74 12.69
CA ILE A 165 -2.55 -5.52 11.69
C ILE A 165 -1.05 -5.34 11.94
N SER A 166 -0.32 -6.46 11.92
CA SER A 166 1.14 -6.48 11.93
C SER A 166 1.66 -6.84 10.54
N PRO A 167 2.69 -6.17 10.02
CA PRO A 167 3.26 -6.50 8.70
C PRO A 167 3.88 -7.90 8.69
N PHE A 168 4.27 -8.44 9.86
CA PHE A 168 4.78 -9.81 9.98
C PHE A 168 3.69 -10.87 9.78
N SER A 169 2.40 -10.52 9.94
CA SER A 169 1.28 -11.44 9.70
C SER A 169 1.23 -11.90 8.25
N LEU A 170 1.59 -11.03 7.30
CA LEU A 170 1.63 -11.39 5.89
C LEU A 170 2.63 -12.50 5.62
N VAL A 171 3.85 -12.38 6.16
CA VAL A 171 4.89 -13.41 5.99
C VAL A 171 4.45 -14.73 6.63
N LYS A 172 3.87 -14.68 7.85
CA LYS A 172 3.32 -15.88 8.51
C LYS A 172 2.23 -16.54 7.65
N LYS A 173 1.33 -15.74 7.07
CA LYS A 173 0.26 -16.21 6.20
C LYS A 173 0.80 -16.88 4.94
N LEU A 174 1.78 -16.27 4.27
CA LEU A 174 2.44 -16.86 3.10
C LEU A 174 3.13 -18.18 3.43
N ARG A 175 3.87 -18.23 4.56
CA ARG A 175 4.53 -19.45 5.04
C ARG A 175 3.57 -20.56 5.45
N SER A 176 2.35 -20.20 5.87
CA SER A 176 1.32 -21.17 6.25
C SER A 176 0.64 -21.86 5.06
N GLN A 177 0.88 -21.39 3.82
CA GLN A 177 0.30 -22.01 2.64
C GLN A 177 0.93 -23.39 2.42
N PRO A 178 0.12 -24.46 2.27
CA PRO A 178 0.64 -25.82 2.15
C PRO A 178 1.19 -26.15 0.75
N LYS A 179 0.90 -25.31 -0.23
CA LYS A 179 1.22 -25.53 -1.64
C LYS A 179 1.92 -24.31 -2.22
N ARG A 180 2.54 -24.51 -3.38
CA ARG A 180 3.07 -23.43 -4.22
C ARG A 180 2.01 -22.36 -4.43
N ILE A 181 2.43 -21.12 -4.33
CA ILE A 181 1.58 -19.96 -4.58
C ILE A 181 1.70 -19.65 -6.05
N VAL A 182 0.58 -19.78 -6.76
CA VAL A 182 0.46 -19.44 -8.18
C VAL A 182 0.01 -17.99 -8.26
N VAL A 183 0.89 -17.13 -8.77
CA VAL A 183 0.57 -15.71 -9.00
C VAL A 183 -0.18 -15.58 -10.33
N ASN A 184 0.39 -16.17 -11.38
CA ASN A 184 -0.24 -16.36 -12.68
C ASN A 184 0.44 -17.53 -13.42
N ASP A 185 0.07 -17.76 -14.68
CA ASP A 185 0.63 -18.84 -15.51
C ASP A 185 2.16 -18.74 -15.68
N GLY A 186 2.73 -17.55 -15.54
CA GLY A 186 4.17 -17.29 -15.72
C GLY A 186 4.96 -17.11 -14.42
N LEU A 187 4.33 -17.12 -13.25
CA LEU A 187 5.00 -16.89 -11.97
C LEU A 187 4.39 -17.73 -10.85
N GLN A 188 5.21 -18.61 -10.28
CA GLN A 188 4.87 -19.39 -9.09
C GLN A 188 6.03 -19.34 -8.11
N PHE A 189 5.77 -19.48 -6.81
CA PHE A 189 6.84 -19.56 -5.81
C PHE A 189 6.51 -20.45 -4.62
N ASP A 190 7.55 -20.91 -3.94
CA ASP A 190 7.42 -21.72 -2.73
C ASP A 190 7.00 -20.87 -1.53
N PRO A 191 6.07 -21.36 -0.70
CA PRO A 191 5.67 -20.69 0.54
C PRO A 191 6.78 -20.70 1.60
N ALA A 192 7.82 -21.53 1.42
CA ALA A 192 9.02 -21.59 2.25
C ALA A 192 9.93 -20.37 2.00
N ILE A 193 9.42 -19.21 2.39
CA ILE A 193 10.05 -17.92 2.16
C ILE A 193 11.15 -17.67 3.21
N ASN A 194 12.36 -17.43 2.76
CA ASN A 194 13.46 -16.93 3.58
C ASN A 194 13.41 -15.40 3.68
N LEU A 195 13.39 -14.87 4.90
CA LEU A 195 13.46 -13.43 5.13
C LEU A 195 14.92 -13.06 5.37
N ASN A 196 15.53 -12.35 4.42
CA ASN A 196 16.91 -11.90 4.54
C ASN A 196 17.03 -10.54 5.20
N PHE A 197 16.00 -9.71 5.08
CA PHE A 197 15.88 -8.40 5.71
C PHE A 197 14.41 -8.04 5.86
N LEU A 198 14.03 -7.40 6.96
CA LEU A 198 12.71 -6.80 7.11
C LEU A 198 12.72 -5.71 8.18
N ALA A 199 12.32 -4.50 7.79
CA ALA A 199 12.06 -3.36 8.65
C ALA A 199 10.62 -2.88 8.45
N ALA A 200 9.92 -2.61 9.54
CA ALA A 200 8.56 -2.12 9.55
C ALA A 200 8.48 -0.80 10.32
N TYR A 201 7.99 0.25 9.67
CA TYR A 201 7.94 1.60 10.22
C TYR A 201 6.47 2.01 10.46
N PRO A 202 6.01 2.08 11.72
CA PRO A 202 4.65 2.46 12.03
C PRO A 202 4.47 3.97 11.84
N ILE A 203 3.46 4.34 11.05
CA ILE A 203 3.10 5.72 10.76
C ILE A 203 1.60 5.96 10.94
N LEU A 204 1.24 7.10 11.53
CA LEU A 204 -0.14 7.58 11.62
C LEU A 204 -0.38 8.62 10.54
N ILE A 205 -1.33 8.32 9.65
CA ILE A 205 -1.66 9.14 8.49
C ILE A 205 -2.93 9.94 8.79
N PRO A 206 -2.89 11.29 8.74
CA PRO A 206 -4.01 12.14 9.08
C PRO A 206 -5.01 12.18 7.91
N LEU A 207 -6.27 11.89 8.22
CA LEU A 207 -7.38 11.92 7.30
C LEU A 207 -8.52 12.77 7.85
N TYR A 208 -9.29 13.41 6.96
CA TYR A 208 -10.65 13.84 7.26
C TYR A 208 -11.64 12.87 6.64
N LEU A 209 -12.61 12.41 7.44
CA LEU A 209 -13.76 11.65 6.97
C LEU A 209 -14.99 12.56 7.01
N ALA A 210 -15.76 12.63 5.93
CA ALA A 210 -17.02 13.35 5.86
C ALA A 210 -18.13 12.45 5.35
N GLN A 211 -19.25 12.44 6.07
CA GLN A 211 -20.45 11.70 5.69
C GLN A 211 -21.47 12.65 5.09
N TYR A 212 -21.84 12.39 3.84
CA TYR A 212 -22.88 13.11 3.11
C TYR A 212 -24.16 12.27 3.08
N GLU A 213 -25.30 12.95 3.11
CA GLU A 213 -26.61 12.34 2.88
C GLU A 213 -27.27 12.98 1.67
N ASN A 214 -27.75 12.15 0.73
CA ASN A 214 -28.53 12.60 -0.41
C ASN A 214 -29.67 11.60 -0.72
N GLU A 215 -30.92 12.06 -0.63
CA GLU A 215 -32.11 11.34 -1.12
C GLU A 215 -32.16 9.84 -0.74
N SER A 216 -31.70 9.49 0.47
CA SER A 216 -31.61 8.13 1.08
C SER A 216 -30.30 7.36 0.95
N VAL A 217 -29.30 7.90 0.24
CA VAL A 217 -27.96 7.30 0.16
C VAL A 217 -27.01 8.08 1.05
N SER A 218 -26.23 7.36 1.86
CA SER A 218 -25.10 7.93 2.57
C SER A 218 -23.82 7.62 1.83
N THR A 219 -22.99 8.64 1.64
CA THR A 219 -21.68 8.52 0.98
C THR A 219 -20.62 9.05 1.93
N THR A 220 -19.62 8.22 2.20
CA THR A 220 -18.42 8.64 2.94
C THR A 220 -17.39 9.13 1.94
N VAL A 221 -16.92 10.36 2.14
CA VAL A 221 -15.79 10.93 1.42
C VAL A 221 -14.65 11.07 2.41
N PHE A 222 -13.42 10.79 1.99
CA PHE A 222 -12.27 11.08 2.82
C PHE A 222 -11.11 11.69 2.05
N LEU A 223 -10.33 12.47 2.79
CA LEU A 223 -9.31 13.36 2.28
C LEU A 223 -8.02 13.15 3.09
N GLU A 224 -6.90 12.97 2.38
CA GLU A 224 -5.57 13.01 2.99
C GLU A 224 -5.23 14.44 3.45
N ALA A 225 -4.85 14.57 4.72
CA ALA A 225 -4.68 15.88 5.37
C ALA A 225 -3.22 16.28 5.63
N PHE A 226 -2.25 15.49 5.16
CA PHE A 226 -0.81 15.77 5.32
C PHE A 226 -0.17 16.43 4.09
N THR A 227 -0.80 16.34 2.91
CA THR A 227 -0.30 17.00 1.70
C THR A 227 -0.60 18.50 1.72
N SER A 228 0.38 19.31 1.31
CA SER A 228 0.19 20.75 1.12
C SER A 228 -0.34 21.03 -0.28
N THR A 229 -1.55 21.61 -0.36
CA THR A 229 -2.24 22.00 -1.60
C THR A 229 -1.53 23.08 -2.45
N LEU A 230 -0.34 23.54 -2.06
CA LEU A 230 0.37 24.62 -2.78
C LEU A 230 0.97 24.17 -4.11
N SER A 231 1.12 22.86 -4.35
CA SER A 231 1.58 22.34 -5.64
C SER A 231 0.40 21.90 -6.49
N PHE A 232 0.23 22.48 -7.68
CA PHE A 232 -0.73 22.00 -8.69
C PHE A 232 -0.53 20.53 -9.09
N ILE A 233 0.64 19.96 -8.79
CA ILE A 233 1.00 18.57 -9.08
C ILE A 233 0.61 17.64 -7.93
N SER A 234 0.58 18.14 -6.68
CA SER A 234 0.15 17.37 -5.51
C SER A 234 -1.19 17.91 -4.97
N MET A 235 -2.27 17.50 -5.64
CA MET A 235 -3.62 17.72 -5.12
C MET A 235 -3.91 16.66 -4.05
N ASN A 236 -4.53 17.08 -2.95
CA ASN A 236 -4.97 16.14 -1.92
C ASN A 236 -5.84 15.04 -2.55
N ARG A 237 -5.53 13.79 -2.22
CA ARG A 237 -6.30 12.65 -2.71
C ARG A 237 -7.64 12.58 -1.98
N VAL A 238 -8.69 12.46 -2.77
CA VAL A 238 -10.07 12.34 -2.31
C VAL A 238 -10.61 10.99 -2.76
N TYR A 239 -11.18 10.28 -1.81
CA TYR A 239 -11.71 8.94 -2.01
C TYR A 239 -13.20 8.92 -1.70
N PHE A 240 -13.93 8.11 -2.46
CA PHE A 240 -15.37 7.92 -2.28
C PHE A 240 -15.68 6.47 -1.97
N GLU A 241 -16.45 6.25 -0.91
CA GLU A 241 -17.15 5.00 -0.67
C GLU A 241 -18.52 5.04 -1.34
N LEU A 242 -18.71 4.30 -2.43
CA LEU A 242 -20.00 4.21 -3.11
C LEU A 242 -20.78 2.99 -2.61
N CYS A 243 -21.95 3.23 -2.03
CA CYS A 243 -22.85 2.17 -1.55
C CYS A 243 -23.70 1.50 -2.65
N ASP A 244 -23.67 2.00 -3.90
CA ASP A 244 -24.55 1.52 -4.97
C ASP A 244 -23.82 1.42 -6.31
N ASP A 245 -23.93 0.27 -6.97
CA ASP A 245 -23.38 0.01 -8.30
C ASP A 245 -23.98 0.92 -9.38
N SER A 246 -25.19 1.46 -9.16
CA SER A 246 -25.83 2.39 -10.09
C SER A 246 -25.02 3.69 -10.26
N LEU A 247 -24.41 4.17 -9.17
CA LEU A 247 -23.50 5.31 -9.18
C LEU A 247 -22.27 5.04 -10.06
N LEU A 248 -21.76 3.81 -10.06
CA LEU A 248 -20.55 3.42 -10.81
C LEU A 248 -20.70 3.67 -12.31
N THR A 249 -21.86 3.37 -12.89
CA THR A 249 -22.08 3.52 -14.35
C THR A 249 -22.12 4.97 -14.83
N VAL A 250 -22.56 5.88 -13.96
CA VAL A 250 -22.60 7.33 -14.24
C VAL A 250 -21.22 7.94 -14.03
N ILE A 251 -20.60 7.58 -12.92
CA ILE A 251 -19.28 8.00 -12.50
C ILE A 251 -18.23 7.55 -13.53
N SER A 252 -18.22 6.28 -13.93
CA SER A 252 -17.26 5.74 -14.90
C SER A 252 -17.33 6.38 -16.30
N ARG A 253 -18.48 6.94 -16.69
CA ARG A 253 -18.65 7.64 -17.99
C ARG A 253 -17.94 8.99 -18.03
N TRP A 254 -17.84 9.69 -16.90
CA TRP A 254 -17.21 11.00 -16.80
C TRP A 254 -15.83 10.96 -16.13
N LEU A 255 -15.55 9.95 -15.30
CA LEU A 255 -14.27 9.70 -14.66
C LEU A 255 -13.23 9.11 -15.64
N LYS A 256 -12.97 9.79 -16.77
CA LYS A 256 -11.66 9.66 -17.43
C LYS A 256 -10.54 10.31 -16.60
N PHE A 257 -10.89 11.05 -15.55
CA PHE A 257 -9.98 11.79 -14.67
C PHE A 257 -9.75 11.15 -13.30
N ALA A 258 -10.45 10.05 -12.99
CA ALA A 258 -10.36 9.40 -11.69
C ALA A 258 -10.16 7.91 -11.89
N ASN A 259 -9.29 7.35 -11.07
CA ASN A 259 -8.84 5.98 -11.23
C ASN A 259 -9.72 5.07 -10.37
N HIS A 260 -10.23 4.01 -10.99
CA HIS A 260 -10.83 2.92 -10.23
C HIS A 260 -9.72 2.27 -9.40
N VAL A 261 -9.86 2.30 -8.07
CA VAL A 261 -8.84 1.74 -7.17
C VAL A 261 -9.20 0.30 -6.81
N HIS A 262 -10.46 0.04 -6.44
CA HIS A 262 -10.99 -1.30 -6.17
C HIS A 262 -12.54 -1.30 -6.11
N SER A 263 -13.17 -2.48 -5.95
CA SER A 263 -14.64 -2.64 -5.96
C SER A 263 -15.35 -1.69 -4.99
N GLY A 264 -16.11 -0.72 -5.52
CA GLY A 264 -16.88 0.25 -4.75
C GLY A 264 -16.17 1.57 -4.41
N TYR A 265 -14.91 1.74 -4.82
CA TYR A 265 -14.10 2.92 -4.45
C TYR A 265 -13.41 3.58 -5.64
N TRP A 266 -13.38 4.91 -5.56
CA TRP A 266 -12.82 5.77 -6.60
C TRP A 266 -11.94 6.81 -5.97
N GLN A 267 -10.79 7.04 -6.58
CA GLN A 267 -9.89 8.12 -6.25
C GLN A 267 -10.08 9.23 -7.27
N ALA A 268 -10.54 10.38 -6.79
CA ALA A 268 -10.89 11.52 -7.63
C ALA A 268 -9.67 12.10 -8.38
N HIS A 269 -8.48 12.02 -7.76
CA HIS A 269 -7.24 12.61 -8.28
C HIS A 269 -6.00 11.79 -7.95
N GLY A 270 -5.06 11.77 -8.90
CA GLY A 270 -3.78 11.08 -8.80
C GLY A 270 -3.86 9.62 -9.24
N PRO A 271 -2.73 9.01 -9.63
CA PRO A 271 -2.68 7.57 -9.85
C PRO A 271 -3.06 6.84 -8.55
N ALA A 272 -3.70 5.69 -8.68
CA ALA A 272 -3.77 4.75 -7.56
C ALA A 272 -2.34 4.49 -7.10
N THR A 273 -2.05 4.75 -5.83
CA THR A 273 -0.74 4.38 -5.31
C THR A 273 -0.76 2.90 -5.00
N PRO A 274 0.28 2.17 -5.39
CA PRO A 274 0.31 0.76 -5.10
C PRO A 274 0.54 0.49 -3.62
N PHE A 275 0.14 -0.68 -3.15
CA PHE A 275 0.51 -1.16 -1.82
C PHE A 275 1.98 -1.60 -1.81
N SER A 276 2.41 -2.28 -2.86
CA SER A 276 3.75 -2.83 -2.94
C SER A 276 4.62 -2.03 -3.92
N LYS A 277 5.91 -1.98 -3.64
CA LYS A 277 6.91 -1.54 -4.62
C LYS A 277 7.98 -2.61 -4.68
N VAL A 278 7.71 -3.53 -5.60
CA VAL A 278 8.49 -4.76 -5.81
C VAL A 278 9.68 -4.46 -6.72
N ILE A 279 10.84 -4.96 -6.34
CA ILE A 279 12.04 -4.99 -7.18
C ILE A 279 12.50 -6.44 -7.31
N MET A 280 12.70 -6.87 -8.56
CA MET A 280 13.21 -8.21 -8.92
C MET A 280 14.27 -8.09 -10.02
N PRO A 281 15.32 -8.94 -10.02
CA PRO A 281 16.38 -8.88 -11.03
C PRO A 281 15.89 -9.03 -12.48
N SER A 282 14.86 -9.86 -12.70
CA SER A 282 14.16 -9.99 -13.97
C SER A 282 12.91 -9.11 -13.96
N GLY A 283 13.05 -7.81 -14.27
CA GLY A 283 11.97 -6.81 -14.12
C GLY A 283 10.60 -7.20 -14.69
N LYS A 284 10.56 -8.09 -15.70
CA LYS A 284 9.32 -8.61 -16.32
C LYS A 284 8.32 -9.22 -15.33
N HIS A 285 8.79 -9.85 -14.26
CA HIS A 285 7.91 -10.49 -13.26
C HIS A 285 7.60 -9.58 -12.07
N SER A 286 8.27 -8.44 -11.97
CA SER A 286 8.10 -7.48 -10.87
C SER A 286 6.69 -6.89 -10.89
N ASP A 287 6.22 -6.47 -12.06
CA ASP A 287 4.88 -5.85 -12.23
C ASP A 287 3.75 -6.85 -11.92
N VAL A 288 3.92 -8.11 -12.32
CA VAL A 288 2.97 -9.20 -12.04
C VAL A 288 2.87 -9.46 -10.54
N LEU A 289 4.01 -9.58 -9.86
CA LEU A 289 4.05 -9.83 -8.42
C LEU A 289 3.51 -8.64 -7.63
N HIS A 290 3.83 -7.43 -8.07
CA HIS A 290 3.32 -6.19 -7.54
C HIS A 290 1.80 -6.15 -7.61
N GLN A 291 1.22 -6.35 -8.80
CA GLN A 291 -0.23 -6.37 -8.99
C GLN A 291 -0.90 -7.41 -8.08
N TRP A 292 -0.34 -8.61 -7.99
CA TRP A 292 -0.88 -9.67 -7.14
C TRP A 292 -0.86 -9.34 -5.65
N LEU A 293 0.21 -8.72 -5.14
CA LEU A 293 0.29 -8.27 -3.75
C LEU A 293 -0.75 -7.17 -3.47
N ASP A 294 -0.91 -6.24 -4.40
CA ASP A 294 -1.86 -5.14 -4.30
C ASP A 294 -3.31 -5.65 -4.31
N GLU A 295 -3.63 -6.60 -5.19
CA GLU A 295 -4.94 -7.24 -5.26
C GLU A 295 -5.25 -8.01 -3.96
N MET A 296 -4.27 -8.75 -3.43
CA MET A 296 -4.44 -9.51 -2.18
C MET A 296 -4.82 -8.60 -1.00
N ILE A 297 -4.29 -7.37 -0.92
CA ILE A 297 -4.59 -6.44 0.18
C ILE A 297 -5.87 -5.64 -0.10
N SER A 298 -6.05 -5.17 -1.34
CA SER A 298 -7.19 -4.31 -1.73
C SER A 298 -8.52 -5.04 -1.86
N GLN A 299 -8.50 -6.37 -2.02
CA GLN A 299 -9.73 -7.18 -2.06
C GLN A 299 -10.56 -7.02 -0.77
N PRO A 300 -11.90 -7.04 -0.85
CA PRO A 300 -12.75 -7.00 0.34
C PRO A 300 -12.41 -8.12 1.33
N GLY A 301 -12.05 -7.77 2.57
CA GLY A 301 -11.60 -8.76 3.56
C GLY A 301 -10.10 -9.07 3.52
N GLY A 302 -9.34 -8.52 2.57
CA GLY A 302 -7.91 -8.80 2.39
C GLY A 302 -7.08 -8.39 3.59
N ALA A 303 -7.24 -7.14 4.05
CA ALA A 303 -6.59 -6.62 5.26
C ALA A 303 -7.07 -7.33 6.53
N GLU A 304 -8.35 -7.69 6.61
CA GLU A 304 -8.94 -8.45 7.74
C GLU A 304 -8.25 -9.81 7.91
N GLN A 305 -7.86 -10.46 6.81
CA GLN A 305 -7.10 -11.71 6.85
C GLN A 305 -5.66 -11.53 7.39
N LEU A 306 -5.17 -10.29 7.53
CA LEU A 306 -3.86 -9.97 8.11
C LEU A 306 -3.95 -9.58 9.60
N VAL A 307 -5.16 -9.44 10.15
CA VAL A 307 -5.35 -9.13 11.57
C VAL A 307 -4.73 -10.21 12.42
N SER A 308 -3.77 -9.81 13.25
CA SER A 308 -3.24 -10.72 14.26
C SER A 308 -4.25 -10.82 15.40
N GLY A 309 -4.61 -12.05 15.80
CA GLY A 309 -5.40 -12.26 17.01
C GLY A 309 -4.71 -11.76 18.30
N SER A 310 -3.41 -11.44 18.21
CA SER A 310 -2.60 -10.84 19.26
C SER A 310 -2.38 -9.33 19.02
N PRO A 311 -2.17 -8.54 20.09
CA PRO A 311 -1.66 -7.17 19.96
C PRO A 311 -0.37 -7.11 19.13
N VAL A 312 -0.14 -5.97 18.48
CA VAL A 312 1.11 -5.73 17.76
C VAL A 312 2.27 -5.64 18.77
N ASP A 313 3.30 -6.44 18.54
CA ASP A 313 4.54 -6.38 19.30
C ASP A 313 5.44 -5.26 18.79
N PHE A 314 5.38 -4.11 19.45
CA PHE A 314 6.27 -2.98 19.16
C PHE A 314 7.69 -3.15 19.72
N ALA A 315 7.93 -4.14 20.59
CA ALA A 315 9.25 -4.45 21.12
C ALA A 315 10.12 -5.22 20.12
N ASP A 316 9.50 -5.86 19.12
CA ASP A 316 10.19 -6.50 18.01
C ASP A 316 11.24 -5.54 17.41
N LEU A 317 12.48 -6.03 17.31
CA LEU A 317 13.63 -5.25 16.85
C LEU A 317 13.48 -4.78 15.39
N ARG A 318 12.65 -5.48 14.60
CA ARG A 318 12.33 -5.16 13.21
C ARG A 318 11.31 -4.04 13.09
N VAL A 319 10.59 -3.71 14.15
CA VAL A 319 9.79 -2.48 14.20
C VAL A 319 10.73 -1.32 14.48
N ARG A 320 10.84 -0.41 13.51
CA ARG A 320 11.77 0.73 13.50
C ARG A 320 10.99 2.04 13.45
N GLU A 321 11.65 3.14 13.75
CA GLU A 321 11.03 4.46 13.66
C GLU A 321 11.02 4.93 12.20
N PHE A 322 9.94 5.59 11.76
CA PHE A 322 9.88 6.18 10.43
C PHE A 322 10.62 7.52 10.40
N THR A 323 11.95 7.50 10.39
CA THR A 323 12.80 8.68 10.23
C THR A 323 13.58 8.60 8.92
N GLU A 324 13.95 9.75 8.36
CA GLU A 324 14.77 9.80 7.15
C GLU A 324 16.08 9.03 7.33
N GLU A 325 16.77 9.23 8.47
CA GLU A 325 18.04 8.54 8.75
C GLU A 325 17.91 7.01 8.78
N GLU A 326 16.89 6.48 9.47
CA GLU A 326 16.70 5.04 9.62
C GLU A 326 16.24 4.42 8.28
N THR A 327 15.28 5.04 7.60
CA THR A 327 14.77 4.55 6.31
C THR A 327 15.84 4.64 5.21
N PHE A 328 16.61 5.73 5.16
CA PHE A 328 17.70 5.90 4.19
C PHE A 328 18.77 4.82 4.35
N LYS A 329 19.24 4.56 5.58
CA LYS A 329 20.24 3.52 5.86
C LYS A 329 19.77 2.13 5.42
N ASN A 330 18.53 1.78 5.74
CA ASN A 330 17.95 0.49 5.38
C ASN A 330 17.74 0.35 3.86
N ARG A 331 17.34 1.42 3.19
CA ARG A 331 17.18 1.46 1.72
C ARG A 331 18.52 1.41 0.99
N ASP A 332 19.56 2.05 1.51
CA ASP A 332 20.92 1.96 0.95
C ASP A 332 21.46 0.52 1.04
N PHE A 333 21.19 -0.17 2.16
CA PHE A 333 21.46 -1.61 2.28
C PHE A 333 20.69 -2.45 1.24
N LEU A 334 19.40 -2.18 1.02
CA LEU A 334 18.60 -2.90 0.03
C LEU A 334 19.08 -2.63 -1.40
N ASN A 335 19.48 -1.39 -1.73
CA ASN A 335 20.04 -1.04 -3.03
C ASN A 335 21.30 -1.87 -3.35
N VAL A 336 22.25 -1.96 -2.41
CA VAL A 336 23.44 -2.80 -2.58
C VAL A 336 23.06 -4.28 -2.75
N SER A 337 22.04 -4.74 -2.04
CA SER A 337 21.56 -6.12 -2.17
C SER A 337 20.86 -6.39 -3.51
N CYS A 338 20.20 -5.37 -4.08
CA CYS A 338 19.63 -5.40 -5.42
C CYS A 338 20.74 -5.51 -6.48
N ASP A 339 21.80 -4.72 -6.34
CA ASP A 339 22.96 -4.75 -7.24
C ASP A 339 23.61 -6.15 -7.27
N VAL A 340 23.76 -6.78 -6.10
CA VAL A 340 24.23 -8.17 -5.99
C VAL A 340 23.31 -9.13 -6.76
N ALA A 341 21.99 -9.00 -6.58
CA ALA A 341 21.02 -9.89 -7.21
C ALA A 341 20.99 -9.70 -8.74
N ASN A 342 21.09 -8.46 -9.22
CA ASN A 342 21.17 -8.10 -10.64
C ASN A 342 22.45 -8.66 -11.28
N MET A 343 23.61 -8.48 -10.64
CA MET A 343 24.87 -9.00 -11.16
C MET A 343 24.90 -10.53 -11.22
N LYS A 344 24.32 -11.20 -10.22
CA LYS A 344 24.13 -12.66 -10.25
C LYS A 344 23.21 -13.11 -11.37
N HIS A 345 22.14 -12.35 -11.63
CA HIS A 345 21.25 -12.64 -12.74
C HIS A 345 21.98 -12.49 -14.09
N ILE A 346 22.70 -11.39 -14.31
CA ILE A 346 23.52 -11.18 -15.52
C ILE A 346 24.50 -12.33 -15.73
N LEU A 347 25.25 -12.72 -14.69
CA LEU A 347 26.20 -13.83 -14.75
C LEU A 347 25.53 -15.15 -15.18
N LYS A 348 24.28 -15.38 -14.76
CA LYS A 348 23.50 -16.58 -15.12
C LYS A 348 23.05 -16.58 -16.59
N GLU A 349 22.80 -15.41 -17.19
CA GLU A 349 22.33 -15.29 -18.58
C GLU A 349 23.46 -15.32 -19.62
N ILE A 350 24.73 -15.17 -19.21
CA ILE A 350 25.89 -15.18 -20.13
C ILE A 350 25.97 -16.43 -21.01
N PRO A 351 25.79 -17.67 -20.49
CA PRO A 351 25.85 -18.88 -21.32
C PRO A 351 24.83 -18.87 -22.47
N ASP A 352 23.64 -18.30 -22.23
CA ASP A 352 22.56 -18.22 -23.22
C ASP A 352 22.82 -17.10 -24.25
N LEU A 353 23.61 -16.09 -23.89
CA LEU A 353 24.06 -15.03 -24.81
C LEU A 353 25.17 -15.49 -25.75
N GLY A 354 26.07 -16.38 -25.30
CA GLY A 354 27.17 -16.93 -26.11
C GLY A 354 26.71 -17.65 -27.38
N VAL A 355 25.48 -18.20 -27.39
CA VAL A 355 24.88 -18.83 -28.57
C VAL A 355 24.49 -17.80 -29.65
N LYS A 356 24.23 -16.54 -29.27
CA LYS A 356 23.86 -15.47 -30.21
C LYS A 356 25.04 -14.62 -30.69
N ILE A 357 26.17 -14.67 -29.98
CA ILE A 357 27.33 -13.83 -30.26
C ILE A 357 28.50 -14.71 -30.74
N SER A 358 28.31 -15.43 -31.84
CA SER A 358 29.33 -16.30 -32.45
C SER A 358 30.52 -15.53 -33.07
N SER A 359 30.70 -14.25 -32.76
CA SER A 359 31.70 -13.34 -33.35
C SER A 359 32.59 -12.61 -32.33
N ILE A 360 32.39 -12.78 -31.03
CA ILE A 360 33.29 -12.26 -29.98
C ILE A 360 34.22 -13.40 -29.53
N SER A 361 35.52 -13.11 -29.40
CA SER A 361 36.52 -14.10 -29.02
C SER A 361 36.30 -14.61 -27.59
N LYS A 362 36.41 -15.94 -27.38
CA LYS A 362 36.25 -16.61 -26.06
C LYS A 362 37.07 -15.97 -24.92
N VAL A 363 38.23 -15.39 -25.25
CA VAL A 363 39.11 -14.70 -24.29
C VAL A 363 38.41 -13.50 -23.62
N SER A 364 37.44 -12.88 -24.29
CA SER A 364 36.67 -11.76 -23.75
C SER A 364 35.59 -12.20 -22.75
N GLU A 365 35.07 -13.42 -22.86
CA GLU A 365 33.99 -13.93 -21.98
C GLU A 365 34.53 -14.28 -20.60
N ASP A 366 35.67 -14.98 -20.53
CA ASP A 366 36.31 -15.36 -19.26
C ASP A 366 36.75 -14.14 -18.45
N ALA A 367 37.29 -13.11 -19.13
CA ALA A 367 37.68 -11.86 -18.51
C ALA A 367 36.46 -11.10 -17.93
N PHE A 368 35.35 -11.05 -18.69
CA PHE A 368 34.12 -10.42 -18.24
C PHE A 368 33.48 -11.16 -17.06
N ALA A 369 33.40 -12.50 -17.13
CA ALA A 369 32.88 -13.33 -16.04
C ALA A 369 33.71 -13.15 -14.76
N SER A 370 35.05 -13.15 -14.88
CA SER A 370 35.96 -12.93 -13.75
C SER A 370 35.78 -11.55 -13.12
N ALA A 371 35.67 -10.50 -13.93
CA ALA A 371 35.40 -9.14 -13.44
C ALA A 371 34.04 -9.04 -12.72
N THR A 372 33.00 -9.68 -13.29
CA THR A 372 31.65 -9.73 -12.70
C THR A 372 31.66 -10.45 -11.36
N ILE A 373 32.35 -11.59 -11.23
CA ILE A 373 32.49 -12.33 -9.98
C ILE A 373 33.21 -11.50 -8.90
N ASN A 374 34.30 -10.82 -9.28
CA ASN A 374 35.03 -9.94 -8.36
C ASN A 374 34.14 -8.81 -7.84
N GLU A 375 33.32 -8.21 -8.72
CA GLU A 375 32.38 -7.17 -8.35
C GLU A 375 31.25 -7.69 -7.44
N ILE A 376 30.70 -8.88 -7.73
CA ILE A 376 29.72 -9.55 -6.86
C ILE A 376 30.31 -9.76 -5.45
N ASN A 377 31.56 -10.22 -5.36
CA ASN A 377 32.23 -10.43 -4.07
C ASN A 377 32.44 -9.11 -3.31
N ARG A 378 32.84 -8.05 -4.02
CA ARG A 378 32.99 -6.70 -3.44
C ARG A 378 31.66 -6.18 -2.90
N LEU A 379 30.58 -6.31 -3.67
CA LEU A 379 29.24 -5.89 -3.26
C LEU A 379 28.71 -6.73 -2.08
N HIS A 380 28.99 -8.03 -2.05
CA HIS A 380 28.68 -8.87 -0.89
C HIS A 380 29.37 -8.40 0.39
N GLN A 381 30.67 -8.11 0.33
CA GLN A 381 31.41 -7.56 1.47
C GLN A 381 30.82 -6.22 1.93
N LYS A 382 30.50 -5.32 0.98
CA LYS A 382 29.85 -4.04 1.28
C LYS A 382 28.49 -4.26 1.98
N ARG A 383 27.67 -5.15 1.45
CA ARG A 383 26.36 -5.49 2.01
C ARG A 383 26.47 -6.02 3.44
N ASP A 384 27.38 -6.97 3.67
CA ASP A 384 27.54 -7.60 4.99
C ASP A 384 28.08 -6.61 6.03
N ALA A 385 28.90 -5.64 5.60
CA ALA A 385 29.36 -4.52 6.43
C ALA A 385 28.23 -3.52 6.75
N MET A 386 27.31 -3.28 5.82
CA MET A 386 26.16 -2.38 6.00
C MET A 386 24.99 -3.02 6.77
N MET A 387 24.96 -4.34 6.89
CA MET A 387 23.87 -5.08 7.54
C MET A 387 23.61 -4.55 8.97
N PRO A 388 22.41 -4.03 9.27
CA PRO A 388 22.11 -3.44 10.56
C PRO A 388 22.27 -4.44 11.71
N GLN A 389 22.85 -3.98 12.82
CA GLN A 389 23.11 -4.82 13.99
C GLN A 389 21.82 -5.39 14.60
N TRP A 390 20.76 -4.58 14.66
CA TRP A 390 19.44 -5.01 15.16
C TRP A 390 18.85 -6.15 14.32
N TRP A 391 19.14 -6.21 13.02
CA TRP A 391 18.70 -7.30 12.15
C TRP A 391 19.49 -8.58 12.39
N LYS A 392 20.81 -8.47 12.61
CA LYS A 392 21.67 -9.60 13.00
C LYS A 392 21.24 -10.22 14.33
N GLU A 393 20.65 -9.43 15.21
CA GLU A 393 20.07 -9.89 16.48
C GLU A 393 18.69 -10.52 16.27
N ALA A 394 17.80 -9.85 15.52
CA ALA A 394 16.45 -10.34 15.22
C ALA A 394 16.40 -11.65 14.40
N SER A 395 17.45 -11.93 13.63
CA SER A 395 17.56 -13.17 12.84
C SER A 395 18.04 -14.38 13.65
N LYS A 396 18.53 -14.17 14.88
CA LYS A 396 18.95 -15.24 15.79
C LYS A 396 17.82 -15.74 16.70
N SER A 397 16.80 -14.90 16.92
CA SER A 397 15.58 -15.24 17.66
C SER A 397 14.57 -15.94 16.76
#